data_AF-A0A1V6A1Q5-F1
#
_entry.id   AF-A0A1V6A1Q5-F1
#
_cell.length_a   1.000
_cell.length_b   1.000
_cell.length_c   1.000
_cell.angle_alpha   90.00
_cell.angle_beta   90.00
_cell.angle_gamma   90.00
#
_symmetry.space_group_name_H-M   'P 1'
#
loop_
_entity.id
_entity.type
_entity.pdbx_description
1 polymer ?
#
loop_
_entity_poly.entity_id
_entity_poly.type
_entity_poly.pdbx_seq_one_letter_code
_entity_poly.pdbx_strand_id
1 'polypeptide(L)'
;MKFFLKIFFIGLFFLTNSIADAKFCIGCGHELSDNANFCTRCMAPQPKMTKLPAVNRPKFDMREHILEMFEFVDDFEGSFHDVQYLNILGKMPEIRTKFQNATLKYRQIENDLDEELKILANLYATKYQLLEGINGVMKNLRLDSGYKDAVLKASMVAIGLRNKIIDEFRKPVSFNYDELNELKKRVVNISHRTNKYEVTSKYLTIGDEKAVKGDSVMVLGITKGKAHVLLMAPTLNYKAVDGIVKLNELEKRTNWKKEYEFYFID
;
A
#
# COMPACT_ATOMS: atom_id res chain seq x y z
N MET A 1 12.84 45.98 58.22
CA MET A 1 14.14 45.63 58.82
C MET A 1 14.18 44.11 58.98
N LYS A 2 15.06 43.39 58.26
CA LYS A 2 15.40 41.94 58.36
C LYS A 2 14.25 40.97 57.97
N PHE A 3 14.20 40.30 56.81
CA PHE A 3 15.13 39.37 56.13
C PHE A 3 15.52 38.14 56.97
N PHE A 4 15.24 36.95 56.40
CA PHE A 4 15.66 35.57 56.74
C PHE A 4 14.76 34.66 57.60
N LEU A 5 14.73 33.38 57.18
CA LEU A 5 14.10 32.16 57.77
C LEU A 5 12.58 32.02 57.51
N LYS A 6 12.04 31.05 56.75
CA LYS A 6 12.46 29.70 56.37
C LYS A 6 11.84 29.32 55.02
N ILE A 7 12.66 29.31 53.97
CA ILE A 7 12.42 28.49 52.77
C ILE A 7 13.00 27.12 53.11
N PHE A 8 12.18 26.19 53.62
CA PHE A 8 12.58 24.79 53.80
C PHE A 8 11.32 23.94 54.06
N PHE A 9 10.51 23.72 53.02
CA PHE A 9 9.62 22.55 52.87
C PHE A 9 9.16 22.44 51.41
N ILE A 10 10.13 22.50 50.49
CA ILE A 10 10.01 21.93 49.15
C ILE A 10 10.78 20.62 49.24
N GLY A 11 10.08 19.50 49.37
CA GLY A 11 10.71 18.18 49.46
C GLY A 11 9.73 17.09 49.84
N LEU A 12 9.66 16.09 48.95
CA LEU A 12 9.04 14.78 49.15
C LEU A 12 7.51 14.70 49.13
N PHE A 13 6.95 14.68 47.92
CA PHE A 13 5.96 13.65 47.57
C PHE A 13 6.04 13.36 46.05
N PHE A 14 7.24 13.01 45.59
CA PHE A 14 7.38 12.23 44.36
C PHE A 14 6.93 10.81 44.68
N LEU A 15 5.65 10.52 44.44
CA LEU A 15 5.16 9.15 44.32
C LEU A 15 5.78 8.57 43.05
N THR A 16 6.92 7.90 43.22
CA THR A 16 7.49 7.00 42.23
C THR A 16 6.53 5.82 42.07
N ASN A 17 5.62 5.90 41.10
CA ASN A 17 5.04 4.70 40.50
C ASN A 17 6.18 3.97 39.79
N SER A 18 6.80 3.01 40.48
CA SER A 18 7.57 1.97 39.81
C SER A 18 6.60 1.20 38.93
N ILE A 19 6.60 1.52 37.63
CA ILE A 19 5.96 0.69 36.61
C ILE A 19 6.71 -0.65 36.67
N ALA A 20 6.05 -1.68 37.20
CA ALA A 20 6.55 -3.04 37.08
C ALA A 20 6.59 -3.35 35.57
N ASP A 21 7.80 -3.51 35.03
CA ASP A 21 8.02 -3.84 33.62
C ASP A 21 7.42 -5.23 33.35
N ALA A 22 6.27 -5.27 32.68
CA ALA A 22 5.61 -6.50 32.31
C ALA A 22 6.52 -7.33 31.37
N LYS A 23 6.77 -8.59 31.73
CA LYS A 23 7.57 -9.52 30.91
C LYS A 23 6.71 -10.03 29.76
N PHE A 24 7.18 -9.93 28.51
CA PHE A 24 6.47 -10.48 27.35
C PHE A 24 7.18 -11.69 26.75
N CYS A 25 6.41 -12.63 26.19
CA CYS A 25 6.94 -13.83 25.56
C CYS A 25 7.72 -13.49 24.28
N ILE A 26 8.97 -13.97 24.17
CA ILE A 26 9.78 -13.79 22.96
C ILE A 26 9.20 -14.47 21.69
N GLY A 27 8.31 -15.44 21.86
CA GLY A 27 7.74 -16.20 20.74
C GLY A 27 6.43 -15.61 20.22
N CYS A 28 5.56 -15.12 21.10
CA CYS A 28 4.20 -14.70 20.75
C CYS A 28 3.74 -13.37 21.36
N GLY A 29 4.60 -12.68 22.12
CA GLY A 29 4.29 -11.37 22.69
C GLY A 29 3.29 -11.36 23.84
N HIS A 30 2.80 -12.51 24.31
CA HIS A 30 1.89 -12.58 25.45
C HIS A 30 2.58 -12.16 26.75
N GLU A 31 1.89 -11.43 27.62
CA GLU A 31 2.38 -11.08 28.95
C GLU A 31 2.60 -12.34 29.80
N LEU A 32 3.71 -12.38 30.51
CA LEU A 32 4.19 -13.48 31.31
C LEU A 32 4.48 -12.97 32.72
N SER A 33 4.34 -13.86 33.70
CA SER A 33 4.84 -13.57 35.03
C SER A 33 6.37 -13.46 35.02
N ASP A 34 6.92 -12.61 35.88
CA ASP A 34 8.36 -12.27 35.92
C ASP A 34 9.27 -13.51 35.96
N ASN A 35 8.79 -14.59 36.59
CA ASN A 35 9.53 -15.84 36.78
C ASN A 35 9.12 -16.97 35.82
N ALA A 36 8.32 -16.71 34.77
CA ALA A 36 7.94 -17.74 33.80
C ALA A 36 9.16 -18.24 33.02
N ASN A 37 9.43 -19.55 33.08
CA ASN A 37 10.49 -20.23 32.32
C ASN A 37 10.02 -20.72 30.93
N PHE A 38 8.70 -20.76 30.71
CA PHE A 38 8.07 -21.12 29.45
C PHE A 38 6.79 -20.30 29.26
N CYS A 39 6.43 -20.04 28.01
CA CYS A 39 5.17 -19.38 27.69
C CYS A 39 4.00 -20.36 27.82
N THR A 40 2.99 -20.00 28.62
CA THR A 40 1.78 -20.82 28.80
C THR A 40 0.93 -20.91 27.53
N ARG A 41 1.11 -19.99 26.58
CA ARG A 41 0.31 -19.94 25.34
C ARG A 41 0.96 -20.62 24.15
N CYS A 42 2.25 -20.41 23.91
CA CYS A 42 2.95 -20.97 22.75
C CYS A 42 4.06 -21.97 23.11
N MET A 43 4.21 -22.32 24.39
CA MET A 43 5.21 -23.26 24.92
C MET A 43 6.68 -22.90 24.63
N ALA A 44 6.95 -21.69 24.17
CA ALA A 44 8.31 -21.25 23.89
C ALA A 44 9.12 -21.08 25.21
N PRO A 45 10.34 -21.66 25.30
CA PRO A 45 11.20 -21.48 26.47
C PRO A 45 11.65 -20.02 26.60
N GLN A 46 11.67 -19.49 27.82
CA GLN A 46 12.07 -18.12 28.12
C GLN A 46 13.46 -18.10 28.77
N PRO A 47 14.38 -17.22 28.32
CA PRO A 47 15.71 -17.12 28.91
C PRO A 47 15.64 -16.64 30.38
N LYS A 48 16.47 -17.23 31.26
CA LYS A 48 16.60 -16.77 32.65
C LYS A 48 17.30 -15.42 32.67
N MET A 49 16.66 -14.38 33.22
CA MET A 49 17.20 -13.02 33.20
C MET A 49 18.41 -12.90 34.14
N THR A 50 19.60 -12.72 33.57
CA THR A 50 20.66 -11.95 34.23
C THR A 50 20.26 -10.48 34.07
N LYS A 51 20.20 -9.71 35.17
CA LYS A 51 19.88 -8.27 35.12
C LYS A 51 20.94 -7.54 34.31
N LEU A 52 20.69 -7.36 33.02
CA LEU A 52 21.42 -6.46 32.15
C LEU A 52 20.87 -5.04 32.38
N PRO A 53 21.73 -4.00 32.33
CA PRO A 53 21.29 -2.61 32.46
C PRO A 53 20.23 -2.30 31.40
N ALA A 54 19.24 -1.50 31.77
CA ALA A 54 18.15 -1.09 30.89
C ALA A 54 18.74 -0.44 29.62
N VAL A 55 18.79 -1.21 28.54
CA VAL A 55 19.00 -0.68 27.21
C VAL A 55 17.77 0.16 26.93
N ASN A 56 17.98 1.47 26.72
CA ASN A 56 16.95 2.38 26.22
C ASN A 56 16.57 1.86 24.83
N ARG A 57 15.59 0.95 24.76
CA ARG A 57 15.11 0.41 23.49
C ARG A 57 14.40 1.57 22.80
N PRO A 58 14.79 1.95 21.56
CA PRO A 58 14.02 2.93 20.82
C PRO A 58 12.56 2.47 20.77
N LYS A 59 11.64 3.40 21.00
CA LYS A 59 10.20 3.18 20.93
C LYS A 59 9.93 2.43 19.61
N PHE A 60 9.37 1.23 19.69
CA PHE A 60 9.09 0.41 18.51
C PHE A 60 8.13 1.18 17.61
N ASP A 61 8.61 1.62 16.46
CA ASP A 61 7.80 2.36 15.51
C ASP A 61 7.03 1.36 14.64
N MET A 62 5.74 1.19 14.94
CA MET A 62 4.87 0.29 14.18
C MET A 62 4.82 0.66 12.69
N ARG A 63 5.02 1.94 12.34
CA ARG A 63 5.06 2.38 10.95
C ARG A 63 6.26 1.81 10.21
N GLU A 64 7.45 2.00 10.79
CA GLU A 64 8.68 1.47 10.25
C GLU A 64 8.60 -0.06 10.14
N HIS A 65 8.03 -0.70 11.15
CA HIS A 65 7.82 -2.14 11.12
C HIS A 65 6.94 -2.61 9.96
N ILE A 66 5.87 -1.89 9.62
CA ILE A 66 5.02 -2.20 8.46
C ILE A 66 5.76 -1.94 7.14
N LEU A 67 6.54 -0.87 7.04
CA LEU A 67 7.36 -0.57 5.86
C LEU A 67 8.38 -1.69 5.61
N GLU A 68 9.17 -2.06 6.62
CA GLU A 68 10.13 -3.17 6.56
C GLU A 68 9.44 -4.50 6.22
N MET A 69 8.25 -4.75 6.79
CA MET A 69 7.50 -5.98 6.55
C MET A 69 7.17 -6.19 5.07
N PHE A 70 6.91 -5.10 4.32
CA PHE A 70 6.51 -5.14 2.92
C PHE A 70 7.56 -4.59 1.94
N GLU A 71 8.76 -4.23 2.40
CA GLU A 71 9.86 -3.71 1.57
C GLU A 71 10.15 -4.58 0.34
N PHE A 72 10.06 -5.91 0.48
CA PHE A 72 10.25 -6.84 -0.63
C PHE A 72 9.28 -6.63 -1.81
N VAL A 73 8.13 -6.00 -1.58
CA VAL A 73 7.17 -5.61 -2.64
C VAL A 73 7.71 -4.43 -3.44
N ASP A 74 8.38 -3.48 -2.77
CA ASP A 74 9.05 -2.34 -3.41
C ASP A 74 10.24 -2.82 -4.24
N ASP A 75 11.08 -3.70 -3.69
CA ASP A 75 12.19 -4.32 -4.42
C ASP A 75 11.72 -5.09 -5.66
N PHE A 76 10.60 -5.81 -5.52
CA PHE A 76 10.04 -6.58 -6.62
C PHE A 76 9.45 -5.68 -7.70
N GLU A 77 8.79 -4.57 -7.33
CA GLU A 77 8.35 -3.55 -8.29
C GLU A 77 9.53 -3.00 -9.10
N GLY A 78 10.68 -2.72 -8.46
CA GLY A 78 11.89 -2.25 -9.13
C GLY A 78 12.31 -3.15 -10.31
N SER A 79 12.10 -4.47 -10.19
CA SER A 79 12.41 -5.43 -11.26
C SER A 79 11.55 -5.25 -12.53
N PHE A 80 10.42 -4.54 -12.48
CA PHE A 80 9.60 -4.21 -13.66
C PHE A 80 10.12 -3.01 -14.45
N HIS A 81 10.91 -2.13 -13.82
CA HIS A 81 11.50 -0.96 -14.48
C HIS A 81 12.76 -1.30 -15.27
N ASP A 82 13.49 -2.35 -14.86
CA ASP A 82 14.77 -2.75 -15.47
C ASP A 82 14.63 -3.66 -16.72
N VAL A 83 13.42 -3.79 -17.28
CA VAL A 83 13.14 -4.51 -18.55
C VAL A 83 13.50 -6.02 -18.53
N GLN A 84 13.87 -6.58 -17.39
CA GLN A 84 14.18 -8.01 -17.22
C GLN A 84 12.91 -8.86 -16.97
N TYR A 85 11.89 -8.74 -17.82
CA TYR A 85 10.57 -9.36 -17.62
C TYR A 85 10.60 -10.89 -17.45
N LEU A 86 11.53 -11.59 -18.10
CA LEU A 86 11.71 -13.03 -17.92
C LEU A 86 12.14 -13.39 -16.48
N ASN A 87 12.93 -12.54 -15.84
CA ASN A 87 13.38 -12.74 -14.46
C ASN A 87 12.22 -12.54 -13.46
N ILE A 88 11.24 -11.71 -13.80
CA ILE A 88 10.05 -11.45 -12.96
C ILE A 88 9.22 -12.73 -12.78
N LEU A 89 9.00 -13.49 -13.86
CA LEU A 89 8.22 -14.73 -13.82
C LEU A 89 8.86 -15.78 -12.91
N GLY A 90 10.19 -15.83 -12.87
CA GLY A 90 10.98 -16.72 -12.03
C GLY A 90 11.01 -16.32 -10.56
N LYS A 91 10.98 -15.02 -10.25
CA LYS A 91 10.99 -14.50 -8.86
C LYS A 91 9.63 -14.62 -8.16
N MET A 92 8.51 -14.63 -8.90
CA MET A 92 7.17 -14.57 -8.31
C MET A 92 6.87 -15.64 -7.22
N PRO A 93 7.29 -16.91 -7.33
CA PRO A 93 7.07 -17.90 -6.28
C PRO A 93 7.68 -17.50 -4.93
N GLU A 94 8.91 -16.98 -4.93
CA GLU A 94 9.58 -16.49 -3.72
C GLU A 94 8.82 -15.29 -3.12
N ILE A 95 8.42 -14.34 -3.98
CA ILE A 95 7.66 -13.15 -3.56
C ILE A 95 6.31 -13.54 -2.95
N ARG A 96 5.62 -14.54 -3.50
CA ARG A 96 4.37 -15.06 -2.94
C ARG A 96 4.59 -15.63 -1.53
N THR A 97 5.65 -16.40 -1.31
CA THR A 97 5.99 -16.91 0.02
C THR A 97 6.30 -15.78 1.00
N LYS A 98 7.11 -14.78 0.59
CA LYS A 98 7.38 -13.58 1.41
C LYS A 98 6.08 -12.85 1.79
N PHE A 99 5.16 -12.67 0.83
CA PHE A 99 3.88 -12.03 1.08
C PHE A 99 2.95 -12.81 2.01
N GLN A 100 2.90 -14.14 1.88
CA GLN A 100 2.16 -15.00 2.82
C GLN A 100 2.72 -14.87 4.24
N ASN A 101 4.05 -14.88 4.41
CA ASN A 101 4.68 -14.71 5.70
C ASN A 101 4.42 -13.32 6.30
N ALA A 102 4.52 -12.26 5.50
CA ALA A 102 4.19 -10.90 5.91
C ALA A 102 2.72 -10.78 6.36
N THR A 103 1.79 -11.37 5.61
CA THR A 103 0.36 -11.39 5.95
C THR A 103 0.10 -12.12 7.28
N LEU A 104 0.80 -13.23 7.54
CA LEU A 104 0.68 -13.95 8.81
C LEU A 104 1.18 -13.09 9.99
N LYS A 105 2.28 -12.37 9.82
CA LYS A 105 2.81 -11.44 10.84
C LYS A 105 1.84 -10.26 11.05
N TYR A 106 1.36 -9.65 9.97
CA TYR A 106 0.40 -8.55 10.02
C TYR A 106 -0.86 -8.91 10.82
N ARG A 107 -1.44 -10.10 10.60
CA ARG A 107 -2.62 -10.56 11.35
C ARG A 107 -2.40 -10.67 12.87
N GLN A 108 -1.15 -10.88 13.31
CA GLN A 108 -0.84 -10.95 14.75
C GLN A 108 -0.88 -9.58 15.42
N ILE A 109 -0.61 -8.50 14.66
CA ILE A 109 -0.51 -7.13 15.16
C ILE A 109 -1.70 -6.25 14.74
N GLU A 110 -2.54 -6.70 13.80
CA GLU A 110 -3.59 -5.90 13.16
C GLU A 110 -4.55 -5.23 14.15
N ASN A 111 -4.94 -5.92 15.23
CA ASN A 111 -5.87 -5.36 16.21
C ASN A 111 -5.28 -4.17 16.98
N ASP A 112 -3.96 -4.13 17.12
CA ASP A 112 -3.22 -3.11 17.87
C ASP A 112 -2.78 -1.94 16.98
N LEU A 113 -3.00 -2.04 15.66
CA LEU A 113 -2.65 -1.00 14.70
C LEU A 113 -3.69 0.12 14.64
N ASP A 114 -3.18 1.35 14.66
CA ASP A 114 -3.93 2.54 14.27
C ASP A 114 -4.44 2.42 12.82
N GLU A 115 -5.54 3.12 12.54
CA GLU A 115 -6.23 3.00 11.25
C GLU A 115 -5.35 3.41 10.06
N GLU A 116 -4.50 4.42 10.22
CA GLU A 116 -3.52 4.84 9.21
C GLU A 116 -2.53 3.73 8.83
N LEU A 117 -2.11 2.90 9.79
CA LEU A 117 -1.17 1.80 9.54
C LEU A 117 -1.86 0.62 8.88
N LYS A 118 -3.16 0.41 9.16
CA LYS A 118 -4.00 -0.55 8.41
C LYS A 118 -4.15 -0.12 6.95
N ILE A 119 -4.33 1.19 6.70
CA ILE A 119 -4.35 1.74 5.34
C ILE A 119 -3.02 1.49 4.64
N LEU A 120 -1.89 1.75 5.29
CA LEU A 120 -0.54 1.48 4.74
C LEU A 120 -0.38 0.00 4.35
N ALA A 121 -0.72 -0.93 5.25
CA ALA A 121 -0.64 -2.36 4.95
C ALA A 121 -1.56 -2.75 3.78
N ASN A 122 -2.77 -2.19 3.70
CA ASN A 122 -3.68 -2.44 2.60
C ASN A 122 -3.18 -1.90 1.24
N LEU A 123 -2.46 -0.76 1.24
CA LEU A 123 -1.81 -0.24 0.04
C LEU A 123 -0.77 -1.23 -0.50
N TYR A 124 0.07 -1.78 0.37
CA TYR A 124 1.05 -2.82 0.02
C TYR A 124 0.38 -4.12 -0.44
N ALA A 125 -0.68 -4.57 0.23
CA ALA A 125 -1.43 -5.75 -0.17
C ALA A 125 -2.02 -5.59 -1.57
N THR A 126 -2.61 -4.44 -1.87
CA THR A 126 -3.17 -4.15 -3.20
C THR A 126 -2.07 -4.05 -4.26
N LYS A 127 -0.92 -3.44 -3.92
CA LYS A 127 0.25 -3.38 -4.79
C LYS A 127 0.75 -4.77 -5.16
N TYR A 128 0.89 -5.67 -4.18
CA TYR A 128 1.24 -7.08 -4.43
C TYR A 128 0.21 -7.78 -5.34
N GLN A 129 -1.09 -7.58 -5.11
CA GLN A 129 -2.15 -8.18 -5.94
C GLN A 129 -2.05 -7.74 -7.42
N LEU A 130 -1.72 -6.47 -7.67
CA LEU A 130 -1.49 -5.97 -9.03
C LEU A 130 -0.27 -6.65 -9.67
N LEU A 131 0.84 -6.78 -8.95
CA LEU A 131 2.05 -7.45 -9.43
C LEU A 131 1.80 -8.94 -9.73
N GLU A 132 1.06 -9.63 -8.86
CA GLU A 132 0.65 -11.02 -9.10
C GLU A 132 -0.29 -11.14 -10.30
N GLY A 133 -1.22 -10.19 -10.47
CA GLY A 133 -2.12 -10.11 -11.61
C GLY A 133 -1.39 -9.95 -12.94
N ILE A 134 -0.37 -9.07 -12.99
CA ILE A 134 0.50 -8.94 -14.17
C ILE A 134 1.17 -10.27 -14.48
N ASN A 135 1.79 -10.92 -13.49
CA ASN A 135 2.44 -12.21 -13.68
C ASN A 135 1.46 -13.29 -14.21
N GLY A 136 0.21 -13.29 -13.75
CA GLY A 136 -0.84 -14.18 -14.27
C GLY A 136 -1.18 -13.94 -15.75
N VAL A 137 -1.35 -12.67 -16.12
CA VAL A 137 -1.63 -12.26 -17.51
C VAL A 137 -0.46 -12.58 -18.44
N MET A 138 0.77 -12.35 -17.98
CA MET A 138 1.98 -12.61 -18.78
C MET A 138 2.16 -14.11 -19.08
N LYS A 139 1.89 -14.98 -18.10
CA LYS A 139 1.95 -16.45 -18.27
C LYS A 139 0.90 -16.99 -19.22
N ASN A 140 -0.20 -16.27 -19.45
CA ASN A 140 -1.27 -16.75 -20.32
C ASN A 140 -0.90 -16.58 -21.79
N LEU A 141 -0.51 -17.68 -22.44
CA LEU A 141 -0.12 -17.70 -23.86
C LEU A 141 -1.29 -17.40 -24.83
N ARG A 142 -2.54 -17.43 -24.36
CA ARG A 142 -3.73 -17.18 -25.20
C ARG A 142 -4.10 -15.70 -25.32
N LEU A 143 -3.54 -14.85 -24.46
CA LEU A 143 -3.78 -13.41 -24.52
C LEU A 143 -2.85 -12.75 -25.53
N ASP A 144 -3.38 -11.79 -26.28
CA ASP A 144 -2.60 -11.00 -27.22
C ASP A 144 -1.58 -10.10 -26.49
N SER A 145 -0.46 -9.84 -27.17
CA SER A 145 0.64 -9.05 -26.64
C SER A 145 0.24 -7.61 -26.34
N GLY A 146 -0.62 -7.00 -27.17
CA GLY A 146 -1.10 -5.63 -26.95
C GLY A 146 -1.91 -5.50 -25.67
N TYR A 147 -2.81 -6.44 -25.41
CA TYR A 147 -3.57 -6.51 -24.17
C TYR A 147 -2.69 -6.79 -22.95
N LYS A 148 -1.71 -7.68 -23.06
CA LYS A 148 -0.73 -7.91 -21.98
C LYS A 148 0.01 -6.63 -21.62
N ASP A 149 0.48 -5.89 -22.62
CA ASP A 149 1.15 -4.60 -22.45
C ASP A 149 0.21 -3.54 -21.85
N ALA A 150 -1.06 -3.52 -22.26
CA ALA A 150 -2.08 -2.64 -21.68
C ALA A 150 -2.34 -2.94 -20.20
N VAL A 151 -2.44 -4.23 -19.82
CA VAL A 151 -2.58 -4.63 -18.41
C VAL A 151 -1.36 -4.24 -17.59
N LEU A 152 -0.16 -4.40 -18.13
CA LEU A 152 1.07 -3.96 -17.48
C LEU A 152 1.03 -2.44 -17.25
N LYS A 153 0.79 -1.65 -18.30
CA LYS A 153 0.71 -0.18 -18.22
C LYS A 153 -0.36 0.29 -17.23
N ALA A 154 -1.55 -0.30 -17.26
CA ALA A 154 -2.63 0.02 -16.33
C ALA A 154 -2.26 -0.28 -14.87
N SER A 155 -1.66 -1.45 -14.63
CA SER A 155 -1.23 -1.86 -13.29
C SER A 155 -0.09 -0.98 -12.77
N MET A 156 0.85 -0.59 -13.61
CA MET A 156 1.95 0.33 -13.24
C MET A 156 1.43 1.72 -12.87
N VAL A 157 0.43 2.26 -13.59
CA VAL A 157 -0.23 3.51 -13.20
C VAL A 157 -0.90 3.36 -11.82
N ALA A 158 -1.63 2.26 -11.61
CA ALA A 158 -2.29 1.99 -10.34
C ALA A 158 -1.30 1.84 -9.16
N ILE A 159 -0.14 1.23 -9.40
CA ILE A 159 0.93 1.11 -8.41
C ILE A 159 1.56 2.49 -8.15
N GLY A 160 1.88 3.27 -9.19
CA GLY A 160 2.45 4.60 -9.02
C GLY A 160 1.58 5.55 -8.20
N LEU A 161 0.25 5.48 -8.35
CA LEU A 161 -0.69 6.24 -7.51
C LEU A 161 -0.65 5.82 -6.04
N ARG A 162 -0.42 4.54 -5.75
CA ARG A 162 -0.28 4.02 -4.38
C ARG A 162 1.07 4.39 -3.80
N ASN A 163 2.14 4.32 -4.60
CA ASN A 163 3.49 4.71 -4.18
C ASN A 163 3.52 6.17 -3.71
N LYS A 164 2.83 7.08 -4.42
CA LYS A 164 2.70 8.48 -3.96
C LYS A 164 2.17 8.60 -2.53
N ILE A 165 1.22 7.75 -2.13
CA ILE A 165 0.68 7.73 -0.76
C ILE A 165 1.66 7.05 0.19
N ILE A 166 2.24 5.91 -0.20
CA ILE A 166 3.24 5.18 0.61
C ILE A 166 4.45 6.08 0.93
N ASP A 167 4.91 6.90 -0.01
CA ASP A 167 6.01 7.83 0.18
C ASP A 167 5.75 8.90 1.25
N GLU A 168 4.48 9.19 1.56
CA GLU A 168 4.11 10.07 2.69
C GLU A 168 4.35 9.38 4.03
N PHE A 169 4.14 8.06 4.11
CA PHE A 169 4.41 7.26 5.31
C PHE A 169 5.92 7.04 5.56
N ARG A 170 6.76 7.16 4.53
CA ARG A 170 8.23 7.11 4.69
C ARG A 170 8.81 8.34 5.37
N LYS A 171 8.00 9.39 5.57
CA LYS A 171 8.38 10.61 6.27
C LYS A 171 7.80 10.57 7.70
N PRO A 172 8.40 11.30 8.66
CA PRO A 172 7.80 11.48 9.97
C PRO A 172 6.48 12.26 9.82
N VAL A 173 5.36 11.55 9.75
CA VAL A 173 4.00 12.10 9.65
C VAL A 173 3.18 11.65 10.86
N SER A 174 2.14 12.39 11.20
CA SER A 174 1.11 11.97 12.14
C SER A 174 -0.21 12.46 11.59
N PHE A 175 -1.21 11.59 11.45
CA PHE A 175 -2.49 11.98 10.88
C PHE A 175 -3.45 12.38 12.01
N ASN A 176 -3.91 13.62 12.00
CA ASN A 176 -5.09 13.99 12.77
C ASN A 176 -6.36 13.43 12.11
N TYR A 177 -7.51 13.60 12.76
CA TYR A 177 -8.79 13.06 12.26
C TYR A 177 -9.15 13.53 10.84
N ASP A 178 -8.96 14.82 10.54
CA ASP A 178 -9.28 15.39 9.24
C ASP A 178 -8.30 14.91 8.16
N GLU A 179 -7.00 14.87 8.49
CA GLU A 179 -5.96 14.36 7.61
C GLU A 179 -6.14 12.87 7.29
N LEU A 180 -6.56 12.07 8.28
CA LEU A 180 -6.88 10.65 8.10
C LEU A 180 -8.10 10.46 7.19
N ASN A 181 -9.13 11.30 7.32
CA ASN A 181 -10.29 11.26 6.42
C ASN A 181 -9.92 11.65 4.99
N GLU A 182 -9.08 12.66 4.80
CA GLU A 182 -8.56 13.02 3.48
C GLU A 182 -7.66 11.92 2.89
N LEU A 183 -6.83 11.26 3.70
CA LEU A 183 -6.08 10.07 3.29
C LEU A 183 -7.01 8.97 2.76
N LYS A 184 -8.07 8.62 3.51
CA LYS A 184 -9.06 7.61 3.08
C LYS A 184 -9.70 7.98 1.74
N LYS A 185 -10.11 9.24 1.57
CA LYS A 185 -10.67 9.74 0.30
C LYS A 185 -9.68 9.57 -0.84
N ARG A 186 -8.41 9.92 -0.64
CA ARG A 186 -7.35 9.76 -1.65
C ARG A 186 -7.15 8.28 -2.02
N VAL A 187 -7.13 7.37 -1.04
CA VAL A 187 -7.01 5.93 -1.28
C VAL A 187 -8.20 5.39 -2.08
N VAL A 188 -9.43 5.74 -1.71
CA VAL A 188 -10.64 5.34 -2.45
C VAL A 188 -10.63 5.91 -3.88
N ASN A 189 -10.17 7.15 -4.05
CA ASN A 189 -10.07 7.79 -5.36
C ASN A 189 -9.12 7.05 -6.31
N ILE A 190 -8.10 6.34 -5.81
CA ILE A 190 -7.23 5.52 -6.67
C ILE A 190 -8.05 4.50 -7.48
N SER A 191 -9.01 3.82 -6.83
CA SER A 191 -9.87 2.84 -7.51
C SER A 191 -10.72 3.46 -8.60
N HIS A 192 -11.23 4.68 -8.38
CA HIS A 192 -11.96 5.44 -9.41
C HIS A 192 -11.02 5.82 -10.58
N ARG A 193 -9.80 6.27 -10.28
CA ARG A 193 -8.76 6.62 -11.27
C ARG A 193 -8.33 5.47 -12.16
N THR A 194 -8.35 4.26 -11.62
CA THR A 194 -7.91 3.05 -12.33
C THR A 194 -9.08 2.20 -12.80
N ASN A 195 -10.30 2.75 -12.80
CA ASN A 195 -11.49 2.03 -13.20
C ASN A 195 -11.51 1.77 -14.71
N LYS A 196 -12.13 0.65 -15.10
CA LYS A 196 -12.34 0.29 -16.49
C LYS A 196 -13.75 0.67 -16.89
N TYR A 197 -13.86 1.42 -17.97
CA TYR A 197 -15.10 1.95 -18.51
C TYR A 197 -15.44 1.20 -19.79
N GLU A 198 -16.68 0.73 -19.91
CA GLU A 198 -17.13 -0.04 -21.06
C GLU A 198 -17.57 0.90 -22.19
N VAL A 199 -17.20 0.58 -23.42
CA VAL A 199 -17.71 1.23 -24.62
C VAL A 199 -19.15 0.76 -24.85
N THR A 200 -20.10 1.69 -24.72
CA THR A 200 -21.54 1.43 -24.82
C THR A 200 -22.13 1.73 -26.20
N SER A 201 -21.42 2.54 -26.99
CA SER A 201 -21.81 2.93 -28.36
C SER A 201 -21.18 2.03 -29.44
N LYS A 202 -21.38 2.36 -30.73
CA LYS A 202 -20.85 1.55 -31.85
C LYS A 202 -19.33 1.38 -31.81
N TYR A 203 -18.58 2.45 -31.55
CA TYR A 203 -17.14 2.42 -31.34
C TYR A 203 -16.63 3.72 -30.70
N LEU A 204 -15.44 3.68 -30.10
CA LEU A 204 -14.61 4.81 -29.71
C LEU A 204 -13.27 4.73 -30.43
N THR A 205 -12.83 5.81 -31.07
CA THR A 205 -11.53 5.87 -31.73
C THR A 205 -10.45 6.27 -30.74
N ILE A 206 -9.39 5.47 -30.63
CA ILE A 206 -8.25 5.67 -29.74
C ILE A 206 -6.97 5.53 -30.57
N GLY A 207 -6.32 6.65 -30.87
CA GLY A 207 -5.22 6.66 -31.85
C GLY A 207 -5.73 6.19 -33.21
N ASP A 208 -5.08 5.16 -33.77
CA ASP A 208 -5.45 4.57 -35.06
C ASP A 208 -6.47 3.42 -34.95
N GLU A 209 -6.84 3.04 -33.73
CA GLU A 209 -7.70 1.89 -33.46
C GLU A 209 -9.13 2.28 -33.09
N LYS A 210 -10.05 1.32 -33.25
CA LYS A 210 -11.46 1.47 -32.88
C LYS A 210 -11.84 0.45 -31.81
N ALA A 211 -12.01 0.93 -30.59
CA ALA A 211 -12.63 0.15 -29.51
C ALA A 211 -14.12 -0.02 -29.81
N VAL A 212 -14.62 -1.25 -29.88
CA VAL A 212 -16.01 -1.54 -30.23
C VAL A 212 -16.89 -1.68 -28.99
N LYS A 213 -18.20 -1.80 -29.19
CA LYS A 213 -19.16 -2.01 -28.09
C LYS A 213 -18.76 -3.24 -27.25
N GLY A 214 -18.70 -3.07 -25.93
CA GLY A 214 -18.29 -4.11 -24.97
C GLY A 214 -16.79 -4.08 -24.63
N ASP A 215 -15.96 -3.40 -25.43
CA ASP A 215 -14.55 -3.21 -25.07
C ASP A 215 -14.44 -2.31 -23.85
N SER A 216 -13.42 -2.58 -23.04
CA SER A 216 -13.10 -1.75 -21.88
C SER A 216 -12.00 -0.75 -22.21
N VAL A 217 -12.05 0.43 -21.60
CA VAL A 217 -11.03 1.46 -21.69
C VAL A 217 -10.70 2.00 -20.29
N MET A 218 -9.47 2.43 -20.07
CA MET A 218 -9.05 3.07 -18.82
C MET A 218 -8.62 4.51 -19.11
N VAL A 219 -9.07 5.46 -18.28
CA VAL A 219 -8.66 6.86 -18.40
C VAL A 219 -7.33 7.04 -17.65
N LEU A 220 -6.25 7.28 -18.40
CA LEU A 220 -4.91 7.54 -17.84
C LEU A 220 -4.80 8.98 -17.31
N GLY A 221 -5.50 9.90 -17.96
CA GLY A 221 -5.49 11.30 -17.55
C GLY A 221 -6.44 12.20 -18.32
N ILE A 222 -6.58 13.44 -17.85
CA ILE A 222 -7.50 14.46 -18.37
C ILE A 222 -6.78 15.81 -18.43
N THR A 223 -6.82 16.47 -19.57
CA THR A 223 -6.20 17.79 -19.75
C THR A 223 -7.02 18.61 -20.75
N LYS A 224 -7.45 19.81 -20.35
CA LYS A 224 -8.12 20.80 -21.23
C LYS A 224 -9.23 20.21 -22.10
N GLY A 225 -10.18 19.50 -21.50
CA GLY A 225 -11.34 18.93 -22.21
C GLY A 225 -11.04 17.68 -23.04
N LYS A 226 -9.84 17.10 -22.89
CA LYS A 226 -9.43 15.84 -23.52
C LYS A 226 -9.02 14.83 -22.46
N ALA A 227 -9.24 13.56 -22.72
CA ALA A 227 -8.77 12.44 -21.92
C ALA A 227 -7.70 11.66 -22.68
N HIS A 228 -6.64 11.27 -21.98
CA HIS A 228 -5.73 10.22 -22.43
C HIS A 228 -6.31 8.88 -21.99
N VAL A 229 -6.59 8.01 -22.95
CA VAL A 229 -7.32 6.77 -22.76
C VAL A 229 -6.46 5.60 -23.24
N LEU A 230 -6.48 4.52 -22.48
CA LEU A 230 -5.86 3.24 -22.80
C LEU A 230 -6.95 2.22 -23.14
N LEU A 231 -6.80 1.52 -24.27
CA LEU A 231 -7.65 0.40 -24.63
C LEU A 231 -7.31 -0.82 -23.77
N MET A 232 -8.30 -1.35 -23.07
CA MET A 232 -8.21 -2.54 -22.20
C MET A 232 -8.96 -3.73 -22.83
N ALA A 233 -8.72 -3.97 -24.12
CA ALA A 233 -9.32 -5.04 -24.89
C ALA A 233 -8.27 -5.70 -25.80
N PRO A 234 -8.52 -6.92 -26.32
CA PRO A 234 -7.63 -7.57 -27.26
C PRO A 234 -7.39 -6.73 -28.52
N THR A 235 -6.14 -6.66 -28.97
CA THR A 235 -5.77 -5.88 -30.17
C THR A 235 -4.89 -6.70 -31.11
N LEU A 236 -4.84 -6.32 -32.39
CA LEU A 236 -3.87 -6.87 -33.34
C LEU A 236 -2.47 -6.25 -33.18
N ASN A 237 -2.34 -5.20 -32.38
CA ASN A 237 -1.07 -4.54 -32.13
C ASN A 237 -0.23 -5.32 -31.11
N TYR A 238 1.08 -5.30 -31.30
CA TYR A 238 2.02 -5.91 -30.37
C TYR A 238 2.21 -5.09 -29.08
N LYS A 239 1.75 -3.84 -29.07
CA LYS A 239 1.86 -2.90 -27.95
C LYS A 239 0.49 -2.41 -27.53
N ALA A 240 0.42 -1.91 -26.31
CA ALA A 240 -0.74 -1.23 -25.77
C ALA A 240 -1.20 -0.10 -26.70
N VAL A 241 -2.50 0.03 -26.88
CA VAL A 241 -3.12 1.08 -27.69
C VAL A 241 -3.65 2.15 -26.76
N ASP A 242 -3.04 3.34 -26.81
CA ASP A 242 -3.50 4.51 -26.09
C ASP A 242 -3.53 5.76 -26.96
N GLY A 243 -4.38 6.72 -26.60
CA GLY A 243 -4.58 7.91 -27.41
C GLY A 243 -5.43 8.97 -26.71
N ILE A 244 -5.46 10.15 -27.33
CA ILE A 244 -6.22 11.30 -26.82
C ILE A 244 -7.62 11.31 -27.43
N VAL A 245 -8.63 11.41 -26.56
CA VAL A 245 -10.07 11.43 -26.90
C VAL A 245 -10.69 12.71 -26.32
N LYS A 246 -11.68 13.31 -26.99
CA LYS A 246 -12.44 14.44 -26.41
C LYS A 246 -13.34 13.95 -25.28
N LEU A 247 -13.46 14.69 -24.17
CA LEU A 247 -14.34 14.28 -23.05
C LEU A 247 -15.79 14.04 -23.49
N ASN A 248 -16.33 14.92 -24.33
CA ASN A 248 -17.68 14.75 -24.88
C ASN A 248 -17.84 13.46 -25.70
N GLU A 249 -16.77 12.97 -26.34
CA GLU A 249 -16.82 11.68 -27.05
C GLU A 249 -16.71 10.51 -26.09
N LEU A 250 -15.86 10.63 -25.07
CA LEU A 250 -15.73 9.62 -24.02
C LEU A 250 -17.07 9.40 -23.31
N GLU A 251 -17.74 10.46 -22.83
CA GLU A 251 -19.04 10.39 -22.16
C GLU A 251 -20.17 9.84 -23.04
N LYS A 252 -20.15 10.18 -24.33
CA LYS A 252 -21.17 9.70 -25.28
C LYS A 252 -20.97 8.24 -25.65
N ARG A 253 -19.73 7.75 -25.63
CA ARG A 253 -19.35 6.46 -26.21
C ARG A 253 -19.06 5.39 -25.18
N THR A 254 -18.88 5.75 -23.91
CA THR A 254 -18.63 4.84 -22.79
C THR A 254 -19.58 5.10 -21.62
N ASN A 255 -19.49 4.27 -20.59
CA ASN A 255 -20.17 4.51 -19.31
C ASN A 255 -19.41 5.48 -18.38
N TRP A 256 -18.34 6.13 -18.86
CA TRP A 256 -17.62 7.17 -18.12
C TRP A 256 -18.47 8.45 -17.97
N LYS A 257 -18.28 9.16 -16.85
CA LYS A 257 -19.01 10.39 -16.50
C LYS A 257 -18.04 11.47 -16.00
N LYS A 258 -18.37 12.74 -16.27
CA LYS A 258 -17.57 13.90 -15.85
C LYS A 258 -17.32 14.02 -14.35
N GLU A 259 -18.24 13.53 -13.54
CA GLU A 259 -18.08 13.48 -12.08
C GLU A 259 -16.89 12.61 -11.64
N TYR A 260 -16.36 11.79 -12.55
CA TYR A 260 -15.09 11.09 -12.40
C TYR A 260 -13.89 11.89 -12.93
N GLU A 261 -14.03 13.20 -13.19
CA GLU A 261 -12.89 14.06 -13.50
C GLU A 261 -11.90 14.03 -12.34
N PHE A 262 -10.78 13.37 -12.58
CA PHE A 262 -9.67 13.36 -11.66
C PHE A 262 -9.01 14.74 -11.78
N TYR A 263 -9.22 15.59 -10.79
CA TYR A 263 -8.41 16.81 -10.67
C TYR A 263 -6.95 16.35 -10.57
N PHE A 264 -6.17 16.72 -11.56
CA PHE A 264 -4.73 16.76 -11.43
C PHE A 264 -4.49 17.80 -10.35
N ILE A 265 -4.24 17.34 -9.13
CA ILE A 265 -3.42 18.15 -8.25
C ILE A 265 -2.06 18.12 -8.95
N ASP A 266 -1.76 19.23 -9.62
CA ASP A 266 -0.48 19.50 -10.28
C ASP A 266 0.68 19.19 -9.32
#